data_AF-Q4DC45-F1
#
_entry.id   AF-Q4DC45-F1
#
_cell.length_a   1.000
_cell.length_b   1.000
_cell.length_c   1.000
_cell.angle_alpha   90.00
_cell.angle_beta   90.00
_cell.angle_gamma   90.00
#
_symmetry.space_group_name_H-M   'P 1'
#
loop_
_entity.id
_entity.type
_entity.pdbx_description
1 polymer ?
#
loop_
_entity_poly.entity_id
_entity_poly.type
_entity_poly.pdbx_seq_one_letter_code
_entity_poly.pdbx_strand_id
1 'polypeptide(L)'
;STMTSSLAWHDRHEILIAMADGHLTTWYYPTIVFSDRDLLTTTKTVRDDGVDEFSRNDRIVAFDGTSVGVRRGVDGALLTFNTSPYPPMVFEHVAQHDWSGAIRLARFLDDKPLWGILTGLALRQGELNVAEVGYGALFELDKVRYIRHLKSIPTPEGRQAELALFQRRHAEAERILLQAGLTYRCIDMHTRLFNWERALEIATERKTHVDMVLAQRQRYLEAVGKEENIPLFRELAASVEVDWDTVLEKMKQEQLKEAQRPGARPYQ
;
A
#
# COMPACT_ATOMS: atom_id res chain seq x y z
N SER A 1 6.78 19.00 -16.98
CA SER A 1 6.17 19.90 -15.99
C SER A 1 4.72 20.06 -16.41
N THR A 2 3.77 19.48 -15.67
CA THR A 2 2.34 19.64 -15.97
C THR A 2 1.90 20.99 -15.42
N MET A 3 1.36 21.86 -16.28
CA MET A 3 0.84 23.14 -15.83
C MET A 3 -0.59 22.96 -15.35
N THR A 4 -0.82 23.16 -14.05
CA THR A 4 -2.16 23.19 -13.47
C THR A 4 -2.63 24.63 -13.38
N SER A 5 -3.75 24.97 -14.02
CA SER A 5 -4.27 26.35 -14.03
C SER A 5 -5.25 26.63 -12.89
N SER A 6 -6.07 25.66 -12.52
CA SER A 6 -7.01 25.76 -11.40
C SER A 6 -7.42 24.38 -10.91
N LEU A 7 -7.75 24.28 -9.61
CA LEU A 7 -8.12 23.06 -8.92
C LEU A 7 -9.29 23.31 -7.97
N ALA A 8 -10.07 22.28 -7.68
CA ALA A 8 -11.11 22.28 -6.65
C ALA A 8 -11.23 20.89 -6.02
N TRP A 9 -11.57 20.85 -4.73
CA TRP A 9 -11.97 19.62 -4.05
C TRP A 9 -13.48 19.45 -4.15
N HIS A 10 -13.93 18.20 -4.18
CA HIS A 10 -15.34 17.86 -4.05
C HIS A 10 -15.85 18.27 -2.66
N ASP A 11 -17.12 18.69 -2.58
CA ASP A 11 -17.76 19.19 -1.35
C ASP A 11 -17.77 18.20 -0.16
N ARG A 12 -17.93 16.88 -0.42
CA ARG A 12 -18.08 15.84 0.62
C ARG A 12 -17.04 14.73 0.61
N HIS A 13 -16.43 14.44 -0.53
CA HIS A 13 -15.56 13.28 -0.70
C HIS A 13 -14.11 13.68 -0.99
N GLU A 14 -13.17 12.77 -0.77
CA GLU A 14 -11.75 12.94 -1.10
C GLU A 14 -11.53 12.84 -2.63
N ILE A 15 -12.22 13.65 -3.43
CA ILE A 15 -12.06 13.72 -4.89
C ILE A 15 -11.45 15.08 -5.22
N LEU A 16 -10.38 15.07 -6.00
CA LEU A 16 -9.72 16.28 -6.50
C LEU A 16 -9.98 16.41 -7.99
N ILE A 17 -10.35 17.62 -8.43
CA ILE A 17 -10.43 17.95 -9.84
C ILE A 17 -9.52 19.13 -10.16
N ALA A 18 -8.83 19.07 -11.29
CA ALA A 18 -8.00 20.17 -11.75
C ALA A 18 -7.99 20.27 -13.28
N MET A 19 -7.77 21.49 -13.77
CA MET A 19 -7.42 21.73 -15.17
C MET A 19 -5.91 21.60 -15.31
N ALA A 20 -5.46 20.52 -15.93
CA ALA A 20 -4.06 20.18 -16.11
C ALA A 20 -3.78 19.97 -17.60
N ASP A 21 -2.77 20.68 -18.12
CA ASP A 21 -2.36 20.60 -19.52
C ASP A 21 -3.53 20.82 -20.52
N GLY A 22 -4.47 21.71 -20.18
CA GLY A 22 -5.63 22.02 -21.01
C GLY A 22 -6.82 21.05 -20.86
N HIS A 23 -6.68 19.99 -20.05
CA HIS A 23 -7.74 19.00 -19.85
C HIS A 23 -8.29 19.00 -18.43
N LEU A 24 -9.58 18.69 -18.29
CA LEU A 24 -10.20 18.48 -16.99
C LEU A 24 -9.82 17.09 -16.47
N THR A 25 -8.98 17.06 -15.45
CA THR A 25 -8.46 15.84 -14.84
C THR A 25 -9.08 15.64 -13.47
N THR A 26 -9.66 14.46 -13.24
CA THR A 26 -10.27 14.07 -11.97
C THR A 26 -9.47 12.94 -11.34
N TRP A 27 -9.04 13.13 -10.09
CA TRP A 27 -8.51 12.09 -9.23
C TRP A 27 -9.58 11.70 -8.23
N TYR A 28 -10.20 10.55 -8.46
CA TYR A 28 -11.31 10.10 -7.60
C TYR A 28 -10.87 9.72 -6.19
N TYR A 29 -9.61 9.34 -5.98
CA TYR A 29 -9.09 9.03 -4.66
C TYR A 29 -7.58 9.32 -4.58
N PRO A 30 -7.17 10.59 -4.40
CA PRO A 30 -5.77 10.99 -4.45
C PRO A 30 -4.96 10.50 -3.22
N THR A 31 -5.62 10.28 -2.08
CA THR A 31 -4.99 9.73 -0.87
C THR A 31 -4.54 8.28 -1.03
N ILE A 32 -4.94 7.59 -2.11
CA ILE A 32 -4.44 6.26 -2.47
C ILE A 32 -2.91 6.20 -2.55
N VAL A 33 -2.25 7.33 -2.82
CA VAL A 33 -0.79 7.45 -2.84
C VAL A 33 -0.12 6.96 -1.55
N PHE A 34 -0.82 7.05 -0.41
CA PHE A 34 -0.34 6.60 0.90
C PHE A 34 -0.59 5.12 1.18
N SER A 35 -1.36 4.44 0.32
CA SER A 35 -1.68 3.02 0.41
C SER A 35 -1.00 2.22 -0.70
N ASP A 36 -1.25 2.58 -1.95
CA ASP A 36 -0.62 2.02 -3.14
C ASP A 36 -0.49 3.11 -4.21
N ARG A 37 0.76 3.52 -4.44
CA ARG A 37 1.09 4.60 -5.38
C ARG A 37 0.76 4.22 -6.83
N ASP A 38 0.81 2.95 -7.20
CA ASP A 38 0.65 2.54 -8.60
C ASP A 38 -0.81 2.71 -9.03
N LEU A 39 -1.75 2.52 -8.09
CA LEU A 39 -3.18 2.68 -8.32
C LEU A 39 -3.58 4.14 -8.59
N LEU A 40 -2.77 5.13 -8.22
CA LEU A 40 -3.06 6.55 -8.46
C LEU A 40 -3.32 6.85 -9.94
N THR A 41 -2.60 6.17 -10.84
CA THR A 41 -2.79 6.32 -12.30
C THR A 41 -4.11 5.68 -12.76
N THR A 42 -4.51 4.60 -12.12
CA THR A 42 -5.74 3.86 -12.44
C THR A 42 -6.98 4.61 -11.97
N THR A 43 -6.93 5.28 -10.81
CA THR A 43 -8.04 6.05 -10.24
C THR A 43 -8.15 7.48 -10.81
N LYS A 44 -7.31 7.83 -11.77
CA LYS A 44 -7.28 9.13 -12.44
C LYS A 44 -8.01 9.00 -13.78
N THR A 45 -8.94 9.93 -14.04
CA THR A 45 -9.57 10.05 -15.35
C THR A 45 -9.31 11.43 -15.93
N VAL A 46 -8.90 11.47 -17.19
CA VAL A 46 -8.77 12.71 -17.96
C VAL A 46 -9.95 12.78 -18.90
N ARG A 47 -10.67 13.90 -18.86
CA ARG A 47 -11.75 14.15 -19.82
C ARG A 47 -11.14 14.61 -21.14
N ASP A 48 -11.44 13.85 -22.18
CA ASP A 48 -11.03 14.14 -23.55
C ASP A 48 -12.26 14.07 -24.46
N ASP A 49 -13.03 15.15 -24.49
CA ASP A 49 -14.21 15.24 -25.34
C ASP A 49 -13.86 15.81 -26.73
N GLY A 50 -12.60 16.20 -26.97
CA GLY A 50 -12.15 16.82 -28.23
C GLY A 50 -12.75 18.20 -28.56
N VAL A 51 -13.69 18.71 -27.76
CA VAL A 51 -14.42 19.97 -28.03
C VAL A 51 -13.89 21.16 -27.22
N ASP A 52 -13.42 20.94 -25.99
CA ASP A 52 -13.07 22.02 -25.04
C ASP A 52 -11.63 21.87 -24.50
N GLU A 53 -10.66 22.53 -25.15
CA GLU A 53 -9.36 22.80 -24.51
C GLU A 53 -9.50 23.96 -23.53
N PHE A 54 -9.20 23.72 -22.25
CA PHE A 54 -9.25 24.75 -21.22
C PHE A 54 -8.04 25.69 -21.32
N SER A 55 -8.33 26.98 -21.28
CA SER A 55 -7.31 28.02 -21.27
C SER A 55 -6.71 28.20 -19.87
N ARG A 56 -5.58 28.92 -19.79
CA ARG A 56 -4.97 29.31 -18.50
C ARG A 56 -5.85 30.26 -17.67
N ASN A 57 -6.80 30.93 -18.31
CA ASN A 57 -7.68 31.90 -17.66
C ASN A 57 -8.99 31.28 -17.16
N ASP A 58 -9.27 30.04 -17.53
CA ASP A 58 -10.45 29.32 -17.08
C ASP A 58 -10.27 28.94 -15.60
N ARG A 59 -11.36 28.95 -14.84
CA ARG A 59 -11.34 28.68 -13.40
C ARG A 59 -12.47 27.73 -13.01
N ILE A 60 -12.13 26.69 -12.26
CA ILE A 60 -13.12 25.84 -11.60
C ILE A 60 -13.74 26.66 -10.48
N VAL A 61 -15.06 26.84 -10.53
CA VAL A 61 -15.84 27.66 -9.58
C VAL A 61 -16.32 26.79 -8.42
N ALA A 62 -16.84 25.61 -8.72
CA ALA A 62 -17.42 24.70 -7.73
C ALA A 62 -17.35 23.25 -8.20
N PHE A 63 -17.33 22.32 -7.26
CA PHE A 63 -17.44 20.89 -7.50
C PHE A 63 -18.37 20.28 -6.44
N ASP A 64 -19.65 20.25 -6.78
CA ASP A 64 -20.73 19.86 -5.88
C ASP A 64 -21.41 18.60 -6.40
N GLY A 65 -21.36 17.52 -5.62
CA GLY A 65 -21.82 16.20 -6.07
C GLY A 65 -21.13 15.79 -7.38
N THR A 66 -21.92 15.47 -8.40
CA THR A 66 -21.37 15.08 -9.72
C THR A 66 -21.12 16.26 -10.65
N SER A 67 -21.45 17.49 -10.25
CA SER A 67 -21.44 18.67 -11.11
C SER A 67 -20.23 19.55 -10.84
N VAL A 68 -19.52 19.91 -11.91
CA VAL A 68 -18.34 20.77 -11.90
C VAL A 68 -18.67 22.03 -12.69
N GLY A 69 -18.67 23.17 -12.01
CA GLY A 69 -18.83 24.47 -12.65
C GLY A 69 -17.48 25.06 -13.05
N VAL A 70 -17.28 25.38 -14.33
CA VAL A 70 -16.08 26.03 -14.84
C VAL A 70 -16.45 27.35 -15.48
N ARG A 71 -15.82 28.44 -15.03
CA ARG A 71 -15.96 29.76 -15.64
C ARG A 71 -14.86 29.94 -16.68
N ARG A 72 -15.26 30.11 -17.95
CA ARG A 72 -14.35 30.44 -19.05
C ARG A 72 -13.77 31.83 -18.87
N GLY A 73 -12.47 31.97 -19.12
CA GLY A 73 -11.76 33.24 -19.00
C GLY A 73 -11.99 34.20 -20.17
N VAL A 74 -12.44 33.71 -21.33
CA VAL A 74 -12.56 34.50 -22.56
C VAL A 74 -13.86 35.31 -22.61
N ASP A 75 -14.99 34.70 -22.28
CA ASP A 75 -16.34 35.29 -22.34
C ASP A 75 -17.04 35.35 -20.97
N GLY A 76 -16.46 34.74 -19.93
CA GLY A 76 -17.07 34.65 -18.60
C GLY A 76 -18.19 33.61 -18.50
N ALA A 77 -18.44 32.81 -19.54
CA ALA A 77 -19.49 31.81 -19.54
C ALA A 77 -19.25 30.74 -18.47
N LEU A 78 -20.33 30.29 -17.82
CA LEU A 78 -20.31 29.20 -16.84
C LEU A 78 -20.68 27.89 -17.52
N LEU A 79 -19.67 27.05 -17.76
CA LEU A 79 -19.86 25.69 -18.26
C LEU A 79 -20.09 24.74 -17.09
N THR A 80 -20.98 23.77 -17.29
CA THR A 80 -21.25 22.71 -16.31
C THR A 80 -20.84 21.38 -16.89
N PHE A 81 -20.10 20.62 -16.11
CA PHE A 81 -19.51 19.36 -16.48
C PHE A 81 -19.87 18.29 -15.46
N ASN A 82 -20.01 17.04 -15.89
CA ASN A 82 -20.36 15.94 -14.99
C ASN A 82 -19.18 15.00 -14.79
N THR A 83 -18.98 14.55 -13.56
CA THR A 83 -18.06 13.47 -13.18
C THR A 83 -18.83 12.17 -12.93
N SER A 84 -18.13 11.04 -12.82
CA SER A 84 -18.76 9.75 -12.56
C SER A 84 -19.45 9.75 -11.19
N PRO A 85 -20.73 9.34 -11.08
CA PRO A 85 -21.45 9.24 -9.81
C PRO A 85 -21.02 8.05 -8.95
N TYR A 86 -20.36 7.05 -9.55
CA TYR A 86 -20.11 5.77 -8.90
C TYR A 86 -19.02 5.79 -7.83
N PRO A 87 -17.91 6.57 -7.95
CA PRO A 87 -16.94 6.72 -6.87
C PRO A 87 -17.52 7.26 -5.55
N PRO A 88 -18.33 8.35 -5.53
CA PRO A 88 -19.12 8.72 -4.35
C PRO A 88 -19.93 7.57 -3.75
N MET A 89 -20.65 6.80 -4.57
CA MET A 89 -21.44 5.65 -4.09
C MET A 89 -20.57 4.57 -3.43
N VAL A 90 -19.36 4.31 -3.97
CA VAL A 90 -18.40 3.40 -3.33
C VAL A 90 -17.93 3.95 -1.99
N PHE A 91 -17.66 5.26 -1.89
CA PHE A 91 -17.33 5.88 -0.60
C PHE A 91 -18.44 5.72 0.43
N GLU A 92 -19.70 5.87 0.03
CA GLU A 92 -20.86 5.68 0.90
C GLU A 92 -21.00 4.23 1.39
N HIS A 93 -20.88 3.24 0.48
CA HIS A 93 -20.88 1.82 0.87
C HIS A 93 -19.75 1.49 1.84
N VAL A 94 -18.54 2.00 1.60
CA VAL A 94 -17.39 1.77 2.48
C VAL A 94 -17.56 2.46 3.83
N ALA A 95 -18.13 3.67 3.87
CA ALA A 95 -18.45 4.37 5.11
C ALA A 95 -19.48 3.60 5.97
N GLN A 96 -20.37 2.85 5.34
CA GLN A 96 -21.33 1.95 6.00
C GLN A 96 -20.77 0.55 6.30
N HIS A 97 -19.49 0.29 6.02
CA HIS A 97 -18.87 -1.04 6.09
C HIS A 97 -19.56 -2.12 5.23
N ASP A 98 -20.34 -1.72 4.21
CA ASP A 98 -20.96 -2.64 3.24
C ASP A 98 -20.01 -2.95 2.07
N TRP A 99 -18.95 -3.70 2.39
CA TRP A 99 -18.00 -4.20 1.40
C TRP A 99 -18.66 -5.08 0.34
N SER A 100 -19.70 -5.81 0.72
CA SER A 100 -20.42 -6.71 -0.19
C SER A 100 -21.13 -5.92 -1.29
N GLY A 101 -21.79 -4.82 -0.93
CA GLY A 101 -22.44 -3.88 -1.85
C GLY A 101 -21.43 -3.16 -2.73
N ALA A 102 -20.34 -2.68 -2.15
CA ALA A 102 -19.26 -2.03 -2.90
C ALA A 102 -18.69 -2.96 -3.99
N ILE A 103 -18.44 -4.24 -3.66
CA ILE A 103 -17.96 -5.23 -4.63
C ILE A 103 -19.03 -5.52 -5.69
N ARG A 104 -20.31 -5.66 -5.32
CA ARG A 104 -21.39 -5.86 -6.31
C ARG A 104 -21.49 -4.71 -7.29
N LEU A 105 -21.39 -3.47 -6.80
CA LEU A 105 -21.36 -2.27 -7.63
C LEU A 105 -20.15 -2.25 -8.58
N ALA A 106 -18.95 -2.55 -8.06
CA ALA A 106 -17.74 -2.61 -8.86
C ALA A 106 -17.80 -3.69 -9.96
N ARG A 107 -18.34 -4.87 -9.64
CA ARG A 107 -18.56 -5.96 -10.63
C ARG A 107 -19.61 -5.62 -11.68
N PHE A 108 -20.67 -4.90 -11.29
CA PHE A 108 -21.74 -4.54 -12.22
C PHE A 108 -21.27 -3.53 -13.27
N LEU A 109 -20.45 -2.56 -12.86
CA LEU A 109 -19.92 -1.52 -13.76
C LEU A 109 -18.67 -1.97 -14.51
N ASP A 110 -17.92 -2.91 -13.94
CA ASP A 110 -16.67 -3.47 -14.47
C ASP A 110 -15.65 -2.41 -14.94
N ASP A 111 -15.56 -1.31 -14.17
CA ASP A 111 -14.73 -0.16 -14.50
C ASP A 111 -13.42 -0.15 -13.70
N LYS A 112 -12.29 0.05 -14.40
CA LYS A 112 -10.94 -0.04 -13.83
C LYS A 112 -10.67 0.99 -12.71
N PRO A 113 -10.94 2.31 -12.87
CA PRO A 113 -10.82 3.28 -11.78
C PRO A 113 -11.66 2.90 -10.56
N LEU A 114 -12.86 2.36 -10.75
CA LEU A 114 -13.75 1.99 -9.64
C LEU A 114 -13.15 0.85 -8.81
N TRP A 115 -12.63 -0.19 -9.46
CA TRP A 115 -11.86 -1.24 -8.79
C TRP A 115 -10.61 -0.70 -8.09
N GLY A 116 -9.91 0.25 -8.70
CA GLY A 116 -8.77 0.94 -8.08
C GLY A 116 -9.13 1.63 -6.76
N ILE A 117 -10.25 2.36 -6.74
CA ILE A 117 -10.74 3.08 -5.56
C ILE A 117 -11.15 2.08 -4.47
N LEU A 118 -11.95 1.07 -4.82
CA LEU A 118 -12.39 0.04 -3.87
C LEU A 118 -11.18 -0.68 -3.23
N THR A 119 -10.19 -1.04 -4.04
CA THR A 119 -8.95 -1.68 -3.57
C THR A 119 -8.17 -0.76 -2.63
N GLY A 120 -8.00 0.52 -3.00
CA GLY A 120 -7.32 1.51 -2.16
C GLY A 120 -7.99 1.75 -0.82
N LEU A 121 -9.33 1.81 -0.81
CA LEU A 121 -10.13 1.95 0.41
C LEU A 121 -10.04 0.70 1.30
N ALA A 122 -10.12 -0.48 0.70
CA ALA A 122 -9.97 -1.75 1.41
C ALA A 122 -8.60 -1.85 2.12
N LEU A 123 -7.52 -1.44 1.45
CA LEU A 123 -6.19 -1.41 2.06
C LEU A 123 -6.07 -0.42 3.21
N ARG A 124 -6.70 0.75 3.10
CA ARG A 124 -6.72 1.75 4.17
C ARG A 124 -7.45 1.24 5.42
N GLN A 125 -8.52 0.46 5.23
CA GLN A 125 -9.29 -0.12 6.35
C GLN A 125 -8.77 -1.50 6.81
N GLY A 126 -7.79 -2.10 6.11
CA GLY A 126 -7.24 -3.41 6.44
C GLY A 126 -8.11 -4.60 6.03
N GLU A 127 -8.99 -4.41 5.04
CA GLU A 127 -9.97 -5.41 4.57
C GLU A 127 -9.39 -6.25 3.43
N LEU A 128 -8.70 -7.33 3.81
CA LEU A 128 -7.85 -8.09 2.89
C LEU A 128 -8.64 -8.88 1.85
N ASN A 129 -9.85 -9.33 2.19
CA ASN A 129 -10.72 -10.07 1.27
C ASN A 129 -11.13 -9.20 0.08
N VAL A 130 -11.49 -7.95 0.35
CA VAL A 130 -11.88 -6.99 -0.68
C VAL A 130 -10.67 -6.58 -1.51
N ALA A 131 -9.53 -6.32 -0.86
CA ALA A 131 -8.28 -5.99 -1.54
C ALA A 131 -7.82 -7.12 -2.47
N GLU A 132 -7.95 -8.39 -2.07
CA GLU A 132 -7.60 -9.55 -2.93
C GLU A 132 -8.47 -9.60 -4.19
N VAL A 133 -9.79 -9.43 -4.04
CA VAL A 133 -10.72 -9.40 -5.18
C VAL A 133 -10.43 -8.21 -6.08
N GLY A 134 -10.17 -7.03 -5.49
CA GLY A 134 -9.88 -5.81 -6.21
C GLY A 134 -8.59 -5.89 -7.03
N TYR A 135 -7.48 -6.35 -6.43
CA TYR A 135 -6.25 -6.59 -7.19
C TYR A 135 -6.39 -7.69 -8.25
N GLY A 136 -7.22 -8.70 -7.98
CA GLY A 136 -7.57 -9.72 -8.98
C GLY A 136 -8.27 -9.11 -10.20
N ALA A 137 -9.22 -8.19 -9.99
CA ALA A 137 -9.92 -7.48 -11.06
C ALA A 137 -9.00 -6.51 -11.83
N LEU A 138 -7.97 -5.96 -11.16
CA LEU A 138 -6.98 -5.08 -11.78
C LEU A 138 -5.82 -5.82 -12.47
N PHE A 139 -5.81 -7.16 -12.42
CA PHE A 139 -4.75 -8.02 -12.96
C PHE A 139 -3.35 -7.82 -12.33
N GLU A 140 -3.30 -7.34 -11.09
CA GLU A 140 -2.05 -7.15 -10.32
C GLU A 140 -1.70 -8.42 -9.53
N LEU A 141 -1.24 -9.46 -10.24
CA LEU A 141 -1.09 -10.82 -9.69
C LEU A 141 -0.02 -10.94 -8.59
N ASP A 142 1.03 -10.14 -8.67
CA ASP A 142 2.07 -10.02 -7.64
C ASP A 142 1.47 -9.50 -6.32
N LYS A 143 0.62 -8.48 -6.39
CA LYS A 143 -0.10 -7.91 -5.25
C LYS A 143 -1.11 -8.90 -4.69
N VAL A 144 -1.86 -9.63 -5.53
CA VAL A 144 -2.74 -10.72 -5.08
C VAL A 144 -1.97 -11.78 -4.30
N ARG A 145 -0.80 -12.20 -4.79
CA ARG A 145 0.05 -13.18 -4.10
C ARG A 145 0.51 -12.64 -2.75
N TYR A 146 0.88 -11.37 -2.67
CA TYR A 146 1.27 -10.73 -1.42
C TYR A 146 0.10 -10.62 -0.42
N ILE A 147 -1.10 -10.24 -0.87
CA ILE A 147 -2.29 -10.21 0.00
C ILE A 147 -2.66 -11.60 0.51
N ARG A 148 -2.51 -12.66 -0.31
CA ARG A 148 -2.67 -14.04 0.18
C ARG A 148 -1.63 -14.42 1.23
N HIS A 149 -0.37 -13.99 1.04
CA HIS A 149 0.65 -14.17 2.06
C HIS A 149 0.25 -13.44 3.36
N LEU A 150 -0.24 -12.21 3.27
CA LEU A 150 -0.75 -11.45 4.39
C LEU A 150 -1.87 -12.19 5.13
N LYS A 151 -2.83 -12.77 4.39
CA LYS A 151 -3.92 -13.56 4.97
C LYS A 151 -3.44 -14.83 5.67
N SER A 152 -2.33 -15.43 5.20
CA SER A 152 -1.74 -16.63 5.81
C SER A 152 -1.09 -16.37 7.17
N ILE A 153 -0.76 -15.11 7.48
CA ILE A 153 -0.14 -14.75 8.76
C ILE A 153 -1.17 -14.91 9.88
N PRO A 154 -0.85 -15.67 10.94
CA PRO A 154 -1.81 -15.99 11.97
C PRO A 154 -2.06 -14.85 12.97
N THR A 155 -1.04 -14.03 13.26
CA THR A 155 -1.16 -12.93 14.23
C THR A 155 -1.73 -11.67 13.59
N PRO A 156 -2.68 -10.97 14.24
CA PRO A 156 -3.17 -9.70 13.73
C PRO A 156 -2.08 -8.62 13.71
N GLU A 157 -1.16 -8.61 14.67
CA GLU A 157 -0.04 -7.66 14.71
C GLU A 157 0.95 -7.92 13.57
N GLY A 158 1.23 -9.19 13.27
CA GLY A 158 2.04 -9.58 12.11
C GLY A 158 1.40 -9.16 10.79
N ARG A 159 0.07 -9.29 10.68
CA ARG A 159 -0.68 -8.79 9.51
C ARG A 159 -0.63 -7.28 9.40
N GLN A 160 -0.83 -6.54 10.49
CA GLN A 160 -0.76 -5.08 10.46
C GLN A 160 0.64 -4.59 10.10
N ALA A 161 1.69 -5.24 10.59
CA ALA A 161 3.06 -4.90 10.23
C ALA A 161 3.35 -5.13 8.74
N GLU A 162 2.95 -6.28 8.18
CA GLU A 162 3.16 -6.57 6.75
C GLU A 162 2.27 -5.70 5.86
N LEU A 163 1.07 -5.32 6.30
CA LEU A 163 0.26 -4.32 5.59
C LEU A 163 0.94 -2.94 5.60
N ALA A 164 1.54 -2.52 6.72
CA ALA A 164 2.32 -1.28 6.79
C ALA A 164 3.56 -1.34 5.87
N LEU A 165 4.23 -2.50 5.76
CA LEU A 165 5.32 -2.71 4.81
C LEU A 165 4.86 -2.58 3.36
N PHE A 166 3.71 -3.15 3.03
CA PHE A 166 3.08 -3.01 1.71
C PHE A 166 2.85 -1.54 1.37
N GLN A 167 2.38 -0.76 2.33
CA GLN A 167 2.15 0.69 2.21
C GLN A 167 3.45 1.53 2.30
N ARG A 168 4.63 0.89 2.27
CA ARG A 168 5.97 1.52 2.37
C ARG A 168 6.24 2.26 3.68
N ARG A 169 5.57 1.88 4.77
CA ARG A 169 5.73 2.46 6.12
C ARG A 169 6.61 1.57 6.99
N HIS A 170 7.89 1.47 6.64
CA HIS A 170 8.85 0.57 7.30
C HIS A 170 9.01 0.85 8.80
N ALA A 171 9.06 2.13 9.21
CA ALA A 171 9.19 2.51 10.61
C ALA A 171 7.96 2.14 11.45
N GLU A 172 6.77 2.22 10.85
CA GLU A 172 5.53 1.79 11.51
C GLU A 172 5.48 0.27 11.67
N ALA A 173 5.86 -0.48 10.64
CA ALA A 173 5.96 -1.93 10.69
C ALA A 173 6.93 -2.43 11.78
N GLU A 174 8.12 -1.84 11.86
CA GLU A 174 9.10 -2.13 12.92
C GLU A 174 8.49 -1.90 14.31
N ARG A 175 7.87 -0.73 14.51
CA ARG A 175 7.25 -0.40 15.79
C ARG A 175 6.17 -1.40 16.20
N ILE A 176 5.30 -1.80 15.27
CA ILE A 176 4.24 -2.79 15.52
C ILE A 176 4.85 -4.13 15.96
N LEU A 177 5.85 -4.63 15.23
CA LEU A 177 6.49 -5.93 15.54
C LEU A 177 7.24 -5.90 16.87
N LEU A 178 7.96 -4.82 17.17
CA LEU A 178 8.71 -4.67 18.41
C LEU A 178 7.80 -4.52 19.64
N GLN A 179 6.67 -3.82 19.50
CA GLN A 179 5.65 -3.69 20.56
C GLN A 179 4.92 -5.02 20.80
N ALA A 180 4.63 -5.78 19.75
CA ALA A 180 4.02 -7.10 19.83
C ALA A 180 4.98 -8.20 20.33
N GLY A 181 6.26 -7.87 20.53
CA GLY A 181 7.30 -8.84 20.89
C GLY A 181 7.55 -9.90 19.80
N LEU A 182 7.29 -9.57 18.53
CA LEU A 182 7.55 -10.42 17.37
C LEU A 182 8.95 -10.11 16.82
N THR A 183 9.97 -10.40 17.61
CA THR A 183 11.38 -10.08 17.31
C THR A 183 11.88 -10.79 16.06
N TYR A 184 11.58 -12.08 15.94
CA TYR A 184 11.92 -12.88 14.76
C TYR A 184 11.39 -12.25 13.46
N ARG A 185 10.10 -11.89 13.41
CA ARG A 185 9.52 -11.22 12.24
C ARG A 185 10.16 -9.88 11.95
N CYS A 186 10.48 -9.11 12.98
CA CYS A 186 11.13 -7.81 12.82
C CYS A 186 12.54 -7.96 12.19
N ILE A 187 13.29 -8.97 12.63
CA ILE A 187 14.61 -9.28 12.09
C ILE A 187 14.47 -9.80 10.66
N ASP A 188 13.57 -10.77 10.42
CA ASP A 188 13.29 -11.31 9.09
C ASP A 188 12.87 -10.20 8.10
N MET A 189 12.01 -9.27 8.53
CA MET A 189 11.64 -8.08 7.76
C MET A 189 12.87 -7.25 7.37
N HIS A 190 13.74 -6.88 8.32
CA HIS A 190 14.93 -6.08 8.01
C HIS A 190 15.94 -6.82 7.13
N THR A 191 16.06 -8.15 7.28
CA THR A 191 16.90 -8.95 6.37
C THR A 191 16.34 -8.97 4.94
N ARG A 192 15.01 -9.08 4.76
CA ARG A 192 14.35 -8.97 3.44
C ARG A 192 14.52 -7.59 2.81
N LEU A 193 14.59 -6.54 3.63
CA LEU A 193 14.84 -5.17 3.20
C LEU A 193 16.34 -4.84 2.99
N PHE A 194 17.24 -5.80 3.20
CA PHE A 194 18.70 -5.62 3.18
C PHE A 194 19.23 -4.60 4.20
N ASN A 195 18.47 -4.32 5.25
CA ASN A 195 18.86 -3.46 6.37
C ASN A 195 19.68 -4.26 7.40
N TRP A 196 20.85 -4.76 6.99
CA TRP A 196 21.65 -5.70 7.78
C TRP A 196 22.11 -5.15 9.13
N GLU A 197 22.55 -3.89 9.17
CA GLU A 197 22.97 -3.24 10.42
C GLU A 197 21.82 -3.15 11.41
N ARG A 198 20.64 -2.68 10.96
CA ARG A 198 19.46 -2.59 11.82
C ARG A 198 18.95 -3.95 12.29
N ALA A 199 18.98 -4.96 11.43
CA ALA A 199 18.64 -6.33 11.80
C ALA A 199 19.55 -6.86 12.92
N LEU A 200 20.86 -6.57 12.81
CA LEU A 200 21.86 -6.99 13.77
C LEU A 200 21.74 -6.22 15.10
N GLU A 201 21.53 -4.90 15.06
CA GLU A 201 21.25 -4.09 16.26
C GLU A 201 20.07 -4.64 17.07
N ILE A 202 18.95 -4.93 16.40
CA ILE A 202 17.75 -5.48 17.07
C ILE A 202 18.05 -6.87 17.65
N ALA A 203 18.82 -7.70 16.95
CA ALA A 203 19.24 -9.01 17.41
C ALA A 203 20.15 -8.93 18.64
N THR A 204 21.11 -7.99 18.66
CA THR A 204 22.04 -7.79 19.78
C THR A 204 21.37 -7.16 21.00
N GLU A 205 20.52 -6.16 20.80
CA GLU A 205 19.77 -5.50 21.89
C GLU A 205 18.88 -6.49 22.63
N ARG A 206 18.18 -7.36 21.89
CA ARG A 206 17.27 -8.35 22.46
C ARG A 206 17.94 -9.68 22.79
N LYS A 207 19.22 -9.85 22.43
CA LYS A 207 20.04 -11.06 22.63
C LYS A 207 19.38 -12.32 22.03
N THR A 208 18.74 -12.18 20.88
CA THR A 208 18.05 -13.25 20.17
C THR A 208 18.45 -13.24 18.69
N HIS A 209 18.52 -14.41 18.05
CA HIS A 209 18.57 -14.54 16.58
C HIS A 209 19.81 -13.95 15.88
N VAL A 210 20.90 -13.68 16.62
CA VAL A 210 22.16 -13.16 16.04
C VAL A 210 22.74 -14.15 15.03
N ASP A 211 22.73 -15.43 15.37
CA ASP A 211 23.12 -16.54 14.50
C ASP A 211 22.35 -16.57 13.18
N MET A 212 21.04 -16.29 13.22
CA MET A 212 20.20 -16.30 12.02
C MET A 212 20.50 -15.13 11.08
N VAL A 213 20.81 -13.95 11.64
CA VAL A 213 21.23 -12.78 10.85
C VAL A 213 22.59 -13.03 10.20
N LEU A 214 23.54 -13.60 10.94
CA LEU A 214 24.86 -13.98 10.43
C LEU A 214 24.76 -15.02 9.31
N ALA A 215 23.95 -16.07 9.51
CA ALA A 215 23.68 -17.07 8.47
C ALA A 215 23.13 -16.41 7.21
N GLN A 216 22.00 -15.70 7.32
CA GLN A 216 21.35 -15.12 6.16
C GLN A 216 22.25 -14.13 5.41
N ARG A 217 23.11 -13.42 6.14
CA ARG A 217 24.14 -12.56 5.56
C ARG A 217 25.20 -13.35 4.81
N GLN A 218 25.73 -14.42 5.39
CA GLN A 218 26.72 -15.29 4.74
C GLN A 218 26.18 -15.85 3.41
N ARG A 219 24.95 -16.38 3.40
CA ARG A 219 24.32 -16.86 2.16
C ARG A 219 24.13 -15.76 1.13
N TYR A 220 23.76 -14.56 1.57
CA TYR A 220 23.65 -13.42 0.66
C TYR A 220 25.01 -13.08 0.02
N LEU A 221 26.08 -13.09 0.80
CA LEU A 221 27.43 -12.82 0.28
C LEU A 221 27.97 -13.92 -0.63
N GLU A 222 27.72 -15.18 -0.30
CA GLU A 222 28.04 -16.33 -1.16
C GLU A 222 27.30 -16.22 -2.51
N ALA A 223 26.01 -15.85 -2.49
CA ALA A 223 25.23 -15.67 -3.71
C ALA A 223 25.70 -14.47 -4.56
N VAL A 224 26.23 -13.42 -3.94
CA VAL A 224 26.72 -12.21 -4.64
C VAL A 224 28.21 -12.31 -4.99
N GLY A 225 28.96 -13.25 -4.39
CA GLY A 225 30.40 -13.41 -4.57
C GLY A 225 31.22 -12.26 -4.00
N LYS A 226 30.76 -11.64 -2.90
CA LYS A 226 31.45 -10.52 -2.23
C LYS A 226 31.88 -10.90 -0.82
N GLU A 227 32.96 -10.29 -0.35
CA GLU A 227 33.41 -10.45 1.03
C GLU A 227 32.63 -9.55 2.00
N GLU A 228 32.69 -9.89 3.29
CA GLU A 228 32.09 -9.08 4.35
C GLU A 228 32.76 -7.72 4.43
N ASN A 229 31.99 -6.66 4.21
CA ASN A 229 32.46 -5.28 4.32
C ASN A 229 32.04 -4.59 5.61
N ILE A 230 31.09 -5.17 6.37
CA ILE A 230 30.55 -4.53 7.57
C ILE A 230 31.40 -4.94 8.78
N PRO A 231 32.03 -4.00 9.51
CA PRO A 231 32.91 -4.32 10.64
C PRO A 231 32.22 -5.14 11.74
N LEU A 232 30.99 -4.77 12.10
CA LEU A 232 30.21 -5.43 13.15
C LEU A 232 29.94 -6.92 12.84
N PHE A 233 29.76 -7.25 11.56
CA PHE A 233 29.58 -8.64 11.14
C PHE A 233 30.87 -9.45 11.23
N ARG A 234 32.04 -8.85 10.93
CA ARG A 234 33.33 -9.55 11.02
C ARG A 234 33.67 -9.93 12.47
N GLU A 235 33.44 -9.01 13.40
CA GLU A 235 33.67 -9.25 14.84
C GLU A 235 32.79 -10.38 15.37
N LEU A 236 31.49 -10.36 15.03
CA LEU A 236 30.55 -11.37 15.51
C LEU A 236 30.71 -12.72 14.80
N ALA A 237 31.02 -12.73 13.50
CA ALA A 237 31.29 -13.95 12.75
C ALA A 237 32.51 -14.72 13.28
N ALA A 238 33.50 -14.04 13.85
CA ALA A 238 34.63 -14.69 14.51
C ALA A 238 34.25 -15.39 15.82
N SER A 239 33.15 -14.98 16.45
CA SER A 239 32.71 -15.46 17.77
C SER A 239 31.58 -16.49 17.73
N VAL A 240 30.78 -16.50 16.66
CA VAL A 240 29.59 -17.34 16.53
C VAL A 240 29.79 -18.30 15.36
N GLU A 241 29.88 -19.60 15.65
CA GLU A 241 29.88 -20.64 14.63
C GLU A 241 28.46 -20.78 14.05
N VAL A 242 28.35 -20.60 12.73
CA VAL A 242 27.06 -20.58 12.03
C VAL A 242 26.79 -21.94 11.42
N ASP A 243 25.88 -22.70 12.03
CA ASP A 243 25.31 -23.91 11.44
C ASP A 243 23.92 -23.61 10.84
N TRP A 244 23.83 -23.75 9.52
CA TRP A 244 22.62 -23.53 8.74
C TRP A 244 21.44 -24.38 9.17
N ASP A 245 21.68 -25.64 9.54
CA ASP A 245 20.60 -26.56 9.91
C ASP A 245 19.98 -26.16 11.24
N THR A 246 20.81 -25.71 12.20
CA THR A 246 20.32 -25.21 13.49
C THR A 246 19.53 -23.92 13.34
N VAL A 247 19.92 -23.03 12.42
CA VAL A 247 19.20 -21.79 12.14
C VAL A 247 17.84 -22.08 11.53
N LEU A 248 17.77 -22.98 10.54
CA LEU A 248 16.49 -23.38 9.93
C LEU A 248 15.53 -23.98 10.96
N GLU A 249 16.04 -24.78 11.90
CA GLU A 249 15.21 -25.35 12.96
C GLU A 249 14.71 -24.27 13.94
N LYS A 250 15.56 -23.32 14.33
CA LYS A 250 15.14 -22.16 15.14
C LYS A 250 14.07 -21.32 14.44
N MET A 251 14.22 -21.08 13.13
CA MET A 251 13.22 -20.35 12.34
C MET A 251 11.86 -21.07 12.34
N LYS A 252 11.84 -22.39 12.14
CA LYS A 252 10.61 -23.19 12.21
C LYS A 252 9.99 -23.13 13.60
N GLN A 253 10.79 -23.23 14.66
CA GLN A 253 10.30 -23.13 16.03
C GLN A 253 9.67 -21.77 16.33
N GLU A 254 10.25 -20.66 15.87
CA GLU A 254 9.65 -19.34 16.03
C GLU A 254 8.35 -19.18 15.24
N GLN A 255 8.26 -19.72 14.02
CA GLN A 255 7.02 -19.75 13.25
C GLN A 255 5.93 -20.56 13.96
N LEU A 256 6.27 -21.70 14.56
CA LEU A 256 5.34 -22.51 15.35
C LEU A 256 4.90 -21.79 16.63
N LYS A 257 5.82 -21.16 17.36
CA LYS A 257 5.50 -20.34 18.55
C LYS A 257 4.55 -19.20 18.21
N GLU A 258 4.76 -18.55 17.06
CA GLU A 258 3.85 -17.51 16.58
C GLU A 258 2.45 -18.08 16.29
N ALA A 259 2.37 -19.21 15.58
CA ALA A 259 1.11 -19.87 15.26
C ALA A 259 0.35 -20.36 16.51
N GLN A 260 1.05 -20.62 17.61
CA GLN A 260 0.48 -21.04 18.88
C GLN A 260 0.06 -19.86 19.79
N ARG A 261 0.28 -18.60 19.40
CA ARG A 261 -0.12 -17.45 20.22
C ARG A 261 -1.65 -17.41 20.43
N PRO A 262 -2.13 -16.90 21.58
CA PRO A 262 -3.56 -16.69 21.79
C PRO A 262 -4.15 -15.78 20.69
N GLY A 263 -5.23 -16.23 20.03
CA GLY A 263 -5.86 -15.47 18.94
C GLY A 263 -5.19 -15.61 17.58
N ALA A 264 -4.10 -16.39 17.47
CA ALA A 264 -3.46 -16.73 16.20
C ALA A 264 -4.43 -17.51 15.30
N ARG A 265 -5.00 -16.82 14.31
CA ARG A 265 -5.86 -17.41 13.28
C ARG A 265 -5.56 -16.73 11.96
N PRO A 266 -5.39 -17.49 10.86
CA PRO A 266 -5.34 -16.91 9.53
C PRO A 266 -6.53 -15.99 9.29
N TYR A 267 -6.33 -14.96 8.48
CA TYR A 267 -7.40 -14.03 8.15
C TYR A 267 -8.51 -14.77 7.39
N GLN A 268 -9.75 -14.65 7.88
CA GLN A 268 -10.93 -15.28 7.29
C GLN A 268 -11.58 -14.37 6.25
#